data_AF-A0A7K2T6V6-F1
#
_entry.id   AF-A0A7K2T6V6-F1
#
_cell.length_a   1.000
_cell.length_b   1.000
_cell.length_c   1.000
_cell.angle_alpha   90.00
_cell.angle_beta   90.00
_cell.angle_gamma   90.00
#
_symmetry.space_group_name_H-M   'P 1'
#
loop_
_entity.id
_entity.type
_entity.pdbx_description
1 polymer ?
#
loop_
_entity_poly.entity_id
_entity_poly.type
_entity_poly.pdbx_seq_one_letter_code
_entity_poly.pdbx_strand_id
1 'polypeptide(L)'
;MPDTETAPAANPFTTDAVTRAATETTGRRPDFWIGYSGETISGQEVADFLNATRTVLEKTGWTRSYTDSDPDLPEPDESMTLKAMILTLWRYARQALSQQGPLTLNFGMHQVDNSDAHRVADRVLDSLVAAHTGTPTAQATAWAGRTTRTWDEVRNLLTAGADLARAHGPAGA
;
A
#
# COMPACT_ATOMS: atom_id res chain seq x y z
N MET A 1 -26.40 -31.64 7.69
CA MET A 1 -25.40 -30.78 8.36
C MET A 1 -25.64 -29.38 7.82
N PRO A 2 -26.08 -28.40 8.63
CA PRO A 2 -26.25 -27.06 8.11
C PRO A 2 -24.86 -26.43 7.99
N ASP A 3 -24.52 -25.95 6.79
CA ASP A 3 -23.33 -25.15 6.54
C ASP A 3 -23.42 -23.88 7.39
N THR A 4 -22.51 -23.76 8.36
CA THR A 4 -22.40 -22.54 9.14
C THR A 4 -21.63 -21.54 8.28
N GLU A 5 -22.39 -20.75 7.51
CA GLU A 5 -21.88 -19.59 6.79
C GLU A 5 -21.27 -18.63 7.81
N THR A 6 -19.94 -18.65 7.90
CA THR A 6 -19.19 -17.82 8.85
C THR A 6 -19.29 -16.38 8.36
N ALA A 7 -20.04 -15.55 9.09
CA ALA A 7 -20.15 -14.13 8.79
C ALA A 7 -18.75 -13.51 8.65
N PRO A 8 -18.52 -12.62 7.66
CA PRO A 8 -17.22 -11.98 7.49
C PRO A 8 -16.83 -11.24 8.76
N ALA A 9 -15.61 -11.49 9.24
CA ALA A 9 -15.08 -10.83 10.42
C ALA A 9 -15.10 -9.30 10.23
N ALA A 10 -15.61 -8.58 11.22
CA ALA A 10 -15.69 -7.12 11.19
C ALA A 10 -14.31 -6.49 11.01
N ASN A 11 -14.21 -5.43 10.21
CA ASN A 11 -12.96 -4.71 9.98
C ASN A 11 -12.49 -4.05 11.30
N PRO A 12 -11.33 -4.44 11.86
CA PRO A 12 -10.86 -3.92 13.14
C PRO A 12 -10.52 -2.42 13.09
N PHE A 13 -10.26 -1.87 11.90
CA PHE A 13 -9.90 -0.46 11.71
C PHE A 13 -11.11 0.48 11.66
N THR A 14 -12.32 -0.05 11.54
CA THR A 14 -13.56 0.74 11.53
C THR A 14 -14.28 0.73 12.88
N THR A 15 -13.62 0.28 13.94
CA THR A 15 -14.19 0.36 15.28
C THR A 15 -14.19 1.80 15.78
N ASP A 16 -15.26 2.23 16.47
CA ASP A 16 -15.40 3.61 16.97
C ASP A 16 -14.20 4.11 17.76
N ALA A 17 -13.51 3.22 18.49
CA ALA A 17 -12.31 3.56 19.24
C ALA A 17 -11.12 3.87 18.32
N VAL A 18 -10.90 3.05 17.29
CA VAL A 18 -9.80 3.23 16.33
C VAL A 18 -10.05 4.46 15.47
N THR A 19 -11.27 4.60 14.92
CA THR A 19 -11.64 5.76 14.11
C THR A 19 -11.50 7.05 14.91
N ARG A 20 -11.98 7.11 16.16
CA ARG A 20 -11.83 8.29 17.02
C ARG A 20 -10.37 8.63 17.31
N ALA A 21 -9.55 7.66 17.68
CA ALA A 21 -8.13 7.90 17.97
C ALA A 21 -7.35 8.34 16.72
N ALA A 22 -7.68 7.78 15.55
CA ALA A 22 -7.11 8.22 14.28
C ALA A 22 -7.53 9.66 13.94
N THR A 23 -8.82 10.00 14.06
CA THR A 23 -9.33 11.37 13.83
C THR A 23 -8.74 12.39 14.80
N GLU A 24 -8.54 12.03 16.07
CA GLU A 24 -7.82 12.91 17.01
C GLU A 24 -6.38 13.17 16.56
N THR A 25 -5.71 12.17 16.01
CA THR A 25 -4.34 12.30 15.51
C THR A 25 -4.27 13.21 14.30
N THR A 26 -5.21 13.07 13.35
CA THR A 26 -5.27 13.93 12.16
C THR A 26 -5.59 15.39 12.53
N GLY A 27 -6.47 15.61 13.52
CA GLY A 27 -6.85 16.95 13.97
C GLY A 27 -5.79 17.71 14.80
N ARG A 28 -4.87 17.01 15.47
CA ARG A 28 -3.80 17.65 16.27
C ARG A 28 -2.69 18.27 15.43
N ARG A 29 -2.56 17.87 14.17
CA ARG A 29 -1.47 18.27 13.28
C ARG A 29 -1.98 19.22 12.20
N PRO A 30 -1.65 20.52 12.26
CA PRO A 30 -2.10 21.48 11.25
C PRO A 30 -1.52 21.19 9.87
N ASP A 31 -0.41 20.45 9.80
CA ASP A 31 0.28 20.04 8.58
C ASP A 31 -0.15 18.66 8.05
N PHE A 32 -1.14 18.01 8.67
CA PHE A 32 -1.46 16.60 8.40
C PHE A 32 -1.88 16.38 6.94
N TRP A 33 -2.76 17.25 6.44
CA TRP A 33 -3.30 17.20 5.09
C TRP A 33 -2.45 17.98 4.07
N ILE A 34 -1.27 18.45 4.46
CA ILE A 34 -0.37 19.19 3.57
C ILE A 34 0.64 18.23 2.92
N GLY A 35 0.69 18.26 1.59
CA GLY A 35 1.61 17.52 0.75
C GLY A 35 3.08 17.94 0.84
N TYR A 36 3.95 17.32 0.06
CA TYR A 36 5.32 17.78 -0.16
C TYR A 36 5.38 19.10 -0.94
N SER A 37 4.41 19.37 -1.81
CA SER A 37 4.30 20.65 -2.53
C SER A 37 3.97 21.84 -1.62
N GLY A 38 3.43 21.60 -0.43
CA GLY A 38 2.84 22.61 0.43
C GLY A 38 1.34 22.85 0.17
N GLU A 39 0.75 22.18 -0.80
CA GLU A 39 -0.70 22.23 -1.05
C GLU A 39 -1.48 21.35 -0.07
N THR A 40 -2.73 21.75 0.19
CA THR A 40 -3.65 20.97 1.02
C THR A 40 -4.34 19.92 0.15
N ILE A 41 -4.20 18.67 0.52
CA ILE A 41 -4.80 17.54 -0.19
C ILE A 41 -6.17 17.24 0.42
N SER A 42 -7.17 17.14 -0.45
CA SER A 42 -8.54 16.87 -0.02
C SER A 42 -8.71 15.44 0.51
N GLY A 43 -9.69 15.24 1.38
CA GLY A 43 -10.04 13.91 1.86
C GLY A 43 -10.45 12.95 0.74
N GLN A 44 -11.12 13.48 -0.29
CA GLN A 44 -11.56 12.72 -1.45
C GLN A 44 -10.37 12.24 -2.28
N GLU A 45 -9.40 13.10 -2.55
CA GLU A 45 -8.19 12.76 -3.31
C GLU A 45 -7.37 11.65 -2.62
N VAL A 46 -7.21 11.74 -1.30
CA VAL A 46 -6.54 10.69 -0.52
C VAL A 46 -7.32 9.37 -0.60
N ALA A 47 -8.65 9.42 -0.53
CA ALA A 47 -9.47 8.23 -0.62
C ALA A 47 -9.41 7.57 -2.00
N ASP A 48 -9.37 8.36 -3.07
CA ASP A 48 -9.21 7.87 -4.44
C ASP A 48 -7.83 7.23 -4.63
N PHE A 49 -6.77 7.84 -4.08
CA PHE A 49 -5.43 7.26 -4.08
C PHE A 49 -5.40 5.90 -3.36
N LEU A 50 -6.01 5.79 -2.18
CA LEU A 50 -6.07 4.54 -1.41
C LEU A 50 -6.89 3.45 -2.12
N ASN A 51 -7.99 3.82 -2.77
CA ASN A 51 -8.78 2.91 -3.59
C ASN A 51 -8.01 2.43 -4.84
N ALA A 52 -7.26 3.32 -5.49
CA ALA A 52 -6.38 2.97 -6.59
C ALA A 52 -5.27 2.02 -6.13
N THR A 53 -4.68 2.27 -4.96
CA THR A 53 -3.66 1.40 -4.35
C THR A 53 -4.21 0.01 -4.09
N ARG A 54 -5.42 -0.09 -3.52
CA ARG A 54 -6.11 -1.37 -3.34
C ARG A 54 -6.28 -2.10 -4.68
N THR A 55 -6.78 -1.40 -5.69
CA THR A 55 -7.00 -1.97 -7.03
C THR A 55 -5.70 -2.51 -7.64
N VAL A 56 -4.60 -1.78 -7.48
CA VAL A 56 -3.27 -2.20 -7.93
C VAL A 56 -2.83 -3.48 -7.22
N LEU A 57 -2.94 -3.54 -5.89
CA LEU A 57 -2.54 -4.70 -5.11
C LEU A 57 -3.43 -5.92 -5.35
N GLU A 58 -4.73 -5.73 -5.60
CA GLU A 58 -5.65 -6.81 -5.98
C GLU A 58 -5.29 -7.41 -7.34
N LYS A 59 -4.93 -6.57 -8.30
CA LYS A 59 -4.60 -7.01 -9.67
C LYS A 59 -3.23 -7.67 -9.75
N THR A 60 -2.23 -7.09 -9.11
CA THR A 60 -0.83 -7.54 -9.19
C THR A 60 -0.51 -8.62 -8.15
N GLY A 61 -1.34 -8.73 -7.11
CA GLY A 61 -1.08 -9.54 -5.94
C GLY A 61 -0.30 -8.76 -4.88
N TRP A 62 -0.59 -9.03 -3.62
CA TRP A 62 0.12 -8.46 -2.49
C TRP A 62 1.14 -9.45 -1.92
N THR A 63 2.29 -8.95 -1.51
CA THR A 63 3.28 -9.67 -0.70
C THR A 63 3.74 -8.83 0.49
N ARG A 64 4.20 -9.50 1.56
CA ARG A 64 4.64 -8.86 2.80
C ARG A 64 5.95 -8.11 2.63
N SER A 65 6.89 -8.75 1.98
CA SER A 65 8.24 -8.25 1.78
C SER A 65 8.60 -8.36 0.33
N TYR A 66 9.46 -7.43 -0.11
CA TYR A 66 10.15 -7.59 -1.37
C TYR A 66 10.99 -8.87 -1.26
N THR A 67 10.60 -9.91 -1.99
CA THR A 67 11.53 -10.99 -2.28
C THR A 67 12.33 -10.51 -3.45
N ASP A 68 13.59 -10.13 -3.19
CA ASP A 68 14.60 -10.01 -4.23
C ASP A 68 14.85 -11.43 -4.72
N SER A 69 13.94 -11.94 -5.55
CA SER A 69 14.23 -13.11 -6.35
C SER A 69 15.24 -12.61 -7.36
N ASP A 70 16.53 -12.69 -6.98
CA ASP A 70 17.64 -12.60 -7.91
C ASP A 70 17.25 -13.53 -9.07
N PRO A 71 16.92 -12.98 -10.24
CA PRO A 71 16.41 -13.83 -11.29
C PRO A 71 17.56 -14.77 -11.66
N ASP A 72 17.33 -16.08 -11.64
CA ASP A 72 18.33 -17.08 -12.01
C ASP A 72 18.90 -16.67 -13.37
N LEU A 73 20.11 -16.09 -13.35
CA LEU A 73 20.78 -15.68 -14.57
C LEU A 73 21.10 -16.97 -15.32
N PRO A 74 20.69 -17.09 -16.60
CA PRO A 74 21.11 -18.23 -17.39
C PRO A 74 22.65 -18.21 -17.46
N GLU A 75 23.26 -19.37 -17.21
CA GLU A 75 24.70 -19.56 -17.37
C GLU A 75 25.13 -19.07 -18.77
N PRO A 76 26.16 -18.23 -18.87
CA PRO A 76 26.59 -17.67 -20.14
C PRO A 76 27.09 -18.78 -21.07
N ASP A 77 26.40 -18.94 -22.20
CA ASP A 77 26.84 -19.80 -23.29
C ASP A 77 27.91 -19.07 -24.14
N GLU A 78 29.18 -19.39 -23.91
CA GLU A 78 30.32 -18.80 -24.63
C GLU A 78 30.34 -19.13 -26.13
N SER A 79 29.53 -20.09 -26.60
CA SER A 79 29.40 -20.40 -28.03
C SER A 79 28.46 -19.44 -28.78
N MET A 80 27.75 -18.56 -28.06
CA MET A 80 26.86 -17.59 -28.65
C MET A 80 27.61 -16.54 -29.48
N THR A 81 27.02 -16.18 -30.62
CA THR A 81 27.41 -14.96 -31.33
C THR A 81 27.12 -13.72 -30.47
N LEU A 82 27.93 -12.66 -30.60
CA LEU A 82 27.71 -11.38 -29.90
C LEU A 82 26.28 -10.85 -30.03
N LYS A 83 25.66 -11.02 -31.21
CA LYS A 83 24.27 -10.63 -31.46
C LYS A 83 23.29 -11.45 -30.61
N ALA A 84 23.52 -12.75 -30.47
CA ALA A 84 22.70 -13.63 -29.62
C ALA A 84 22.88 -13.28 -28.13
N MET A 85 24.10 -12.94 -27.69
CA MET A 85 24.37 -12.46 -26.33
C MET A 85 23.59 -11.17 -26.04
N ILE A 86 23.65 -10.17 -26.93
CA ILE A 86 22.93 -8.89 -26.76
C ILE A 86 21.41 -9.10 -26.71
N LEU A 87 20.85 -9.97 -27.57
CA LEU A 87 19.41 -10.26 -27.55
C LEU A 87 18.99 -11.00 -26.28
N THR A 88 19.83 -11.89 -25.76
CA THR A 88 19.59 -12.59 -24.50
C THR A 88 19.62 -11.61 -23.32
N LEU A 89 20.63 -10.74 -23.27
CA LEU A 89 20.71 -9.65 -22.30
C LEU A 89 19.50 -8.71 -22.39
N TRP A 90 19.07 -8.33 -23.59
CA TRP A 90 17.91 -7.45 -23.76
C TRP A 90 16.60 -8.10 -23.31
N ARG A 91 16.38 -9.39 -23.59
CA ARG A 91 15.19 -10.11 -23.11
C ARG A 91 15.19 -10.22 -21.60
N TYR A 92 16.35 -10.51 -21.02
CA TYR A 92 16.53 -10.58 -19.59
C TYR A 92 16.32 -9.21 -18.93
N ALA A 93 16.95 -8.16 -19.45
CA ALA A 93 16.75 -6.79 -18.99
C ALA A 93 15.27 -6.39 -19.11
N ARG A 94 14.60 -6.74 -20.22
CA ARG A 94 13.17 -6.49 -20.39
C ARG A 94 12.32 -7.24 -19.35
N GLN A 95 12.67 -8.47 -19.02
CA GLN A 95 11.97 -9.28 -18.02
C GLN A 95 12.23 -8.78 -16.59
N ALA A 96 13.47 -8.44 -16.25
CA ALA A 96 13.86 -7.87 -14.97
C ALA A 96 13.27 -6.46 -14.76
N LEU A 97 13.17 -5.67 -15.83
CA LEU A 97 12.54 -4.35 -15.80
C LEU A 97 11.01 -4.44 -15.83
N SER A 98 10.42 -5.55 -16.30
CA SER A 98 8.99 -5.79 -16.18
C SER A 98 8.69 -6.24 -14.75
N GLN A 99 8.30 -5.30 -13.88
CA GLN A 99 7.74 -5.60 -12.56
C GLN A 99 6.43 -6.40 -12.73
N GLN A 100 6.52 -7.72 -12.86
CA GLN A 100 5.38 -8.64 -12.94
C GLN A 100 5.29 -9.54 -11.71
N GLY A 101 5.66 -9.01 -10.54
CA GLY A 101 5.62 -9.72 -9.27
C GLY A 101 4.62 -9.09 -8.29
N PRO A 102 4.15 -9.85 -7.30
CA PRO A 102 3.38 -9.31 -6.19
C PRO A 102 4.09 -8.11 -5.55
N LEU A 103 3.32 -7.13 -5.10
CA LEU A 103 3.84 -5.88 -4.57
C LEU A 103 3.64 -5.81 -3.05
N THR A 104 4.58 -5.15 -2.38
CA THR A 104 4.36 -4.71 -1.00
C THR A 104 3.39 -3.53 -0.98
N LEU A 105 2.83 -3.22 0.20
CA LEU A 105 1.99 -2.02 0.35
C LEU A 105 2.70 -0.75 -0.16
N ASN A 106 3.97 -0.58 0.22
CA ASN A 106 4.77 0.57 -0.20
C ASN A 106 4.95 0.64 -1.73
N PHE A 107 5.28 -0.47 -2.38
CA PHE A 107 5.42 -0.49 -3.84
C PHE A 107 4.07 -0.31 -4.55
N GLY A 108 2.98 -0.83 -3.99
CA GLY A 108 1.63 -0.60 -4.51
C GLY A 108 1.26 0.89 -4.49
N MET A 109 1.57 1.60 -3.40
CA MET A 109 1.36 3.04 -3.29
C MET A 109 2.22 3.80 -4.31
N HIS A 110 3.51 3.48 -4.43
CA HIS A 110 4.39 4.11 -5.44
C HIS A 110 3.95 3.83 -6.89
N GLN A 111 3.36 2.67 -7.16
CA GLN A 111 2.88 2.35 -8.51
C GLN A 111 1.65 3.17 -8.91
N VAL A 112 0.81 3.56 -7.95
CA VAL A 112 -0.28 4.52 -8.22
C VAL A 112 0.31 5.88 -8.51
N ASP A 113 1.09 6.42 -7.56
CA ASP A 113 1.76 7.71 -7.69
C ASP A 113 2.78 7.92 -6.55
N ASN A 114 3.70 8.86 -6.74
CA ASN A 114 4.60 9.38 -5.71
C ASN A 114 4.30 10.86 -5.38
N SER A 115 3.04 11.26 -5.48
CA SER A 115 2.56 12.63 -5.27
C SER A 115 2.27 12.97 -3.81
N ASP A 116 1.73 14.17 -3.60
CA ASP A 116 1.28 14.63 -2.29
C ASP A 116 0.20 13.73 -1.67
N ALA A 117 -0.68 13.16 -2.51
CA ALA A 117 -1.70 12.21 -2.08
C ALA A 117 -1.08 10.96 -1.44
N HIS A 118 0.05 10.46 -1.98
CA HIS A 118 0.80 9.36 -1.37
C HIS A 118 1.21 9.70 0.05
N ARG A 119 1.85 10.86 0.26
CA ARG A 119 2.34 11.28 1.59
C ARG A 119 1.21 11.37 2.61
N VAL A 120 0.09 11.97 2.23
CA VAL A 120 -1.05 12.13 3.15
C VAL A 120 -1.74 10.79 3.39
N ALA A 121 -1.84 9.93 2.36
CA ALA A 121 -2.34 8.57 2.50
C ALA A 121 -1.51 7.74 3.49
N ASP A 122 -0.18 7.79 3.40
CA ASP A 122 0.73 7.09 4.33
C ASP A 122 0.46 7.50 5.78
N ARG A 123 0.35 8.80 6.05
CA ARG A 123 0.00 9.33 7.38
C ARG A 123 -1.37 8.88 7.88
N VAL A 124 -2.36 8.80 6.98
CA VAL A 124 -3.70 8.28 7.31
C VAL A 124 -3.61 6.83 7.74
N LEU A 125 -2.91 5.98 6.98
CA LEU A 125 -2.75 4.57 7.31
C LEU A 125 -1.96 4.37 8.61
N ASP A 126 -0.87 5.14 8.80
CA ASP A 126 -0.09 5.16 10.04
C ASP A 126 -0.97 5.51 11.24
N SER A 127 -1.84 6.51 11.11
CA SER A 127 -2.74 6.91 12.20
C SER A 127 -3.72 5.79 12.61
N LEU A 128 -4.25 5.04 11.64
CA LEU A 128 -5.13 3.90 11.88
C LEU A 128 -4.39 2.73 12.53
N VAL A 129 -3.18 2.43 12.06
CA VAL A 129 -2.35 1.36 12.63
C VAL A 129 -1.88 1.72 14.03
N ALA A 130 -1.49 2.97 14.27
CA ALA A 130 -1.13 3.47 15.60
C ALA A 130 -2.32 3.37 16.56
N ALA A 131 -3.51 3.77 16.13
CA ALA A 131 -4.74 3.66 16.92
C ALA A 131 -5.12 2.19 17.21
N HIS A 132 -5.04 1.32 16.19
CA HIS A 132 -5.36 -0.11 16.33
C HIS A 132 -4.40 -0.85 17.26
N THR A 133 -3.10 -0.52 17.19
CA THR A 133 -2.06 -1.19 17.99
C THR A 133 -1.80 -0.54 19.35
N GLY A 134 -2.37 0.65 19.59
CA GLY A 134 -2.06 1.47 20.76
C GLY A 134 -0.62 2.01 20.79
N THR A 135 0.09 1.97 19.66
CA THR A 135 1.50 2.39 19.54
C THR A 135 1.63 3.61 18.62
N PRO A 136 1.89 4.82 19.15
CA PRO A 136 1.90 6.06 18.36
C PRO A 136 2.90 6.11 17.19
N THR A 137 3.96 5.31 17.25
CA THR A 137 5.01 5.24 16.23
C THR A 137 4.82 4.09 15.25
N ALA A 138 3.69 3.38 15.30
CA ALA A 138 3.45 2.26 14.42
C ALA A 138 3.22 2.76 12.98
N GLN A 139 3.95 2.18 12.04
CA GLN A 139 3.89 2.50 10.62
C GLN A 139 3.13 1.41 9.87
N ALA A 140 2.26 1.81 8.93
CA ALA A 140 1.41 0.92 8.17
C ALA A 140 2.19 -0.02 7.26
N THR A 141 3.23 0.48 6.58
CA THR A 141 4.09 -0.33 5.72
C THR A 141 4.86 -1.40 6.51
N ALA A 142 5.43 -1.02 7.65
CA ALA A 142 6.11 -1.96 8.56
C ALA A 142 5.13 -2.97 9.20
N TRP A 143 3.93 -2.52 9.57
CA TRP A 143 2.88 -3.38 10.09
C TRP A 143 2.44 -4.42 9.06
N ALA A 144 2.17 -3.99 7.82
CA ALA A 144 1.76 -4.84 6.71
C ALA A 144 2.85 -5.87 6.35
N GLY A 145 4.13 -5.52 6.50
CA GLY A 145 5.25 -6.42 6.22
C GLY A 145 5.45 -7.57 7.22
N ARG A 146 4.71 -7.61 8.34
CA ARG A 146 4.87 -8.68 9.33
C ARG A 146 4.38 -10.03 8.81
N THR A 147 5.10 -11.10 9.16
CA THR A 147 4.83 -12.48 8.73
C THR A 147 3.42 -12.99 9.06
N THR A 148 2.80 -12.44 10.09
CA THR A 148 1.45 -12.81 10.52
C THR A 148 0.35 -12.11 9.74
N ARG A 149 0.67 -11.13 8.87
CA ARG A 149 -0.36 -10.35 8.17
C ARG A 149 -0.88 -11.05 6.94
N THR A 150 -2.15 -10.80 6.65
CA THR A 150 -2.85 -11.29 5.47
C THR A 150 -3.22 -10.15 4.54
N TRP A 151 -3.50 -10.50 3.28
CA TRP A 151 -4.02 -9.54 2.31
C TRP A 151 -5.36 -8.92 2.77
N ASP A 152 -6.24 -9.71 3.38
CA ASP A 152 -7.53 -9.22 3.89
C ASP A 152 -7.37 -8.10 4.92
N GLU A 153 -6.39 -8.22 5.81
CA GLU A 153 -6.09 -7.19 6.80
C GLU A 153 -5.56 -5.90 6.14
N VAL A 154 -4.71 -6.01 5.13
CA VAL A 154 -4.19 -4.86 4.37
C VAL A 154 -5.30 -4.18 3.56
N ARG A 155 -6.17 -4.97 2.92
CA ARG A 155 -7.35 -4.49 2.20
C ARG A 155 -8.32 -3.75 3.13
N ASN A 156 -8.54 -4.29 4.32
CA ASN A 156 -9.36 -3.69 5.36
C ASN A 156 -8.77 -2.35 5.85
N LEU A 157 -7.44 -2.29 6.02
CA LEU A 157 -6.73 -1.05 6.36
C LEU A 157 -6.90 0.01 5.26
N LEU A 158 -6.67 -0.33 3.98
CA LEU A 158 -6.83 0.60 2.85
C LEU A 158 -8.26 1.13 2.75
N THR A 159 -9.25 0.26 2.94
CA THR A 159 -10.66 0.63 2.91
C THR A 159 -11.02 1.58 4.06
N ALA A 160 -10.59 1.26 5.29
CA ALA A 160 -10.81 2.12 6.44
C ALA A 160 -10.09 3.47 6.30
N GLY A 161 -8.89 3.49 5.72
CA GLY A 161 -8.17 4.72 5.41
C GLY A 161 -8.93 5.62 4.44
N ALA A 162 -9.48 5.04 3.36
CA ALA A 162 -10.27 5.79 2.40
C ALA A 162 -11.57 6.33 3.02
N ASP A 163 -12.21 5.56 3.90
CA ASP A 163 -13.41 5.99 4.63
C ASP A 163 -13.12 7.13 5.61
N LEU A 164 -12.03 7.02 6.39
CA LEU A 164 -11.56 8.07 7.30
C LEU A 164 -11.24 9.35 6.53
N ALA A 165 -10.54 9.24 5.40
CA ALA A 165 -10.17 10.39 4.58
C ALA A 165 -11.41 11.10 4.02
N ARG A 166 -12.40 10.36 3.50
CA ARG A 166 -13.67 10.95 3.04
C ARG A 166 -14.44 11.65 4.17
N ALA A 167 -14.45 11.07 5.36
CA ALA A 167 -15.24 11.60 6.48
C ALA A 167 -14.61 12.81 7.18
N HIS A 168 -13.27 12.88 7.21
CA HIS A 168 -12.55 13.82 8.07
C HIS A 168 -11.48 14.65 7.36
N GLY A 169 -11.20 14.39 6.09
CA GLY A 169 -10.30 15.21 5.30
C GLY A 169 -10.91 16.56 4.92
N PRO A 170 -10.09 17.53 4.51
CA PRO A 170 -10.56 18.81 3.99
C PRO A 170 -11.51 18.58 2.81
N ALA A 171 -12.54 19.41 2.73
CA ALA A 171 -13.33 19.52 1.51
C ALA A 171 -12.41 19.99 0.37
N GLY A 172 -12.54 19.37 -0.81
CA GLY A 172 -11.83 19.83 -2.00
C GLY A 172 -12.20 21.29 -2.32
N ALA A 173 -11.24 22.02 -2.88
CA ALA A 173 -11.48 23.36 -3.43
C ALA A 173 -12.32 23.28 -4.71
#